data_AF-A0A2H9LGU4-F1
#
_entry.id   AF-A0A2H9LGU4-F1
#
_cell.length_a   1.000
_cell.length_b   1.000
_cell.length_c   1.000
_cell.angle_alpha   90.00
_cell.angle_beta   90.00
_cell.angle_gamma   90.00
#
_symmetry.space_group_name_H-M   'P 1'
#
loop_
_entity.id
_entity.type
_entity.pdbx_description
1 polymer ?
#
loop_
_entity_poly.entity_id
_entity_poly.type
_entity_poly.pdbx_seq_one_letter_code
_entity_poly.pdbx_strand_id
1 'polypeptide(L)' 'MDHQTGSHIILRLNIEPYTRVTVPNHKVIAKGTLRAIMRQIDLTLEELIELLK' A
#
# COMPACT_ATOMS: atom_id res chain seq x y z
N MET A 1 2.21 -5.99 -10.65
CA MET A 1 1.80 -4.58 -10.75
C MET A 1 0.67 -4.50 -11.76
N ASP A 2 -0.44 -3.85 -11.40
CA ASP A 2 -1.62 -3.75 -12.27
C ASP A 2 -1.43 -2.60 -13.28
N HIS A 3 -1.01 -1.43 -12.78
CA HIS A 3 -0.77 -0.23 -13.58
C HIS A 3 0.11 0.78 -12.82
N GLN A 4 0.89 1.62 -13.51
CA GLN A 4 1.57 2.77 -12.91
C GLN A 4 1.23 4.04 -13.71
N THR A 5 0.77 5.08 -13.02
CA THR A 5 0.51 6.40 -13.61
C THR A 5 1.36 7.43 -12.90
N GLY A 6 2.36 7.97 -13.60
CA GLY A 6 3.31 8.93 -13.01
C GLY A 6 4.00 8.36 -11.76
N SER A 7 3.90 9.09 -10.65
CA SER A 7 4.49 8.70 -9.37
C SER A 7 3.59 7.81 -8.51
N HIS A 8 2.52 7.22 -9.05
CA HIS A 8 1.62 6.36 -8.28
C HIS A 8 1.49 4.98 -8.93
N ILE A 9 1.48 3.95 -8.09
CA ILE A 9 1.38 2.55 -8.46
C ILE A 9 0.02 2.06 -8.03
N ILE A 10 -0.70 1.40 -8.93
CA ILE A 10 -1.95 0.71 -8.62
C ILE A 10 -1.64 -0.78 -8.45
N LEU A 11 -1.93 -1.29 -7.26
CA LEU A 11 -1.80 -2.68 -6.89
C LEU A 11 -3.19 -3.30 -6.71
N ARG A 12 -3.37 -4.53 -7.19
CA ARG A 12 -4.56 -5.34 -6.92
C ARG A 12 -4.21 -6.34 -5.81
N LEU A 13 -5.01 -6.36 -4.75
CA LEU A 13 -4.87 -7.36 -3.71
C LEU A 13 -5.28 -8.73 -4.25
N ASN A 14 -4.49 -9.77 -3.96
CA ASN A 14 -4.79 -11.14 -4.36
C ASN A 14 -5.62 -11.90 -3.31
N ILE A 15 -6.27 -11.17 -2.42
CA ILE A 15 -7.14 -11.67 -1.36
C ILE A 15 -8.51 -11.02 -1.52
N GLU A 16 -9.59 -11.72 -1.15
CA GLU A 16 -10.95 -11.16 -1.16
C GLU A 16 -10.99 -9.86 -0.31
N PRO A 17 -11.62 -8.76 -0.77
CA PRO A 17 -12.48 -8.60 -1.96
C PRO A 17 -11.77 -8.16 -3.25
N TYR A 18 -10.47 -8.47 -3.39
CA TYR A 18 -9.62 -8.16 -4.55
C TYR A 18 -9.59 -6.66 -4.90
N THR A 19 -9.53 -5.84 -3.85
CA THR A 19 -9.54 -4.38 -3.98
C THR A 19 -8.28 -3.86 -4.67
N ARG A 20 -8.38 -2.65 -5.22
CA ARG A 20 -7.25 -1.92 -5.76
C ARG A 20 -6.80 -0.84 -4.77
N VAL A 21 -5.48 -0.70 -4.64
CA VAL A 21 -4.86 0.24 -3.72
C VAL A 21 -3.86 1.07 -4.52
N THR A 22 -3.88 2.38 -4.29
CA THR A 22 -2.92 3.30 -4.91
C THR A 22 -1.81 3.59 -3.92
N VAL A 23 -0.58 3.28 -4.30
CA VAL A 23 0.63 3.48 -3.49
C VAL A 23 1.52 4.52 -4.17
N PRO A 24 1.86 5.65 -3.52
CA PRO A 24 2.83 6.58 -4.07
C PRO A 24 4.21 5.92 -4.20
N ASN A 25 4.84 6.09 -5.36
CA ASN A 25 6.20 5.66 -5.64
C ASN A 25 7.19 6.77 -5.29
N HIS A 26 7.26 7.12 -4.00
CA HIS A 26 8.15 8.16 -3.48
C HIS A 26 9.15 7.54 -2.52
N LYS A 27 10.38 8.09 -2.45
CA LYS A 27 11.42 7.61 -1.54
C LYS A 27 11.03 7.75 -0.05
N VAL A 28 10.23 8.75 0.26
CA VAL A 28 9.72 9.02 1.62
C VAL A 28 8.21 9.18 1.51
N ILE A 29 7.47 8.40 2.30
CA ILE A 29 6.00 8.46 2.36
C ILE A 29 5.60 9.20 3.63
N ALA A 30 4.67 10.16 3.51
CA ALA A 30 4.15 10.85 4.67
C ALA A 30 3.43 9.88 5.61
N LYS A 31 3.59 10.06 6.93
CA LYS A 31 3.00 9.19 7.96
C LYS A 31 1.48 9.01 7.80
N GLY A 32 0.76 10.08 7.43
CA GLY A 32 -0.68 10.04 7.20
C GLY A 32 -1.04 9.16 6.00
N THR A 33 -0.30 9.27 4.90
CA THR A 33 -0.48 8.46 3.69
C THR A 33 -0.21 6.99 3.95
N LEU A 34 0.89 6.68 4.66
CA LEU A 34 1.21 5.30 5.04
C LEU A 34 0.08 4.69 5.88
N ARG A 35 -0.40 5.42 6.91
CA ARG A 35 -1.51 4.97 7.76
C ARG A 35 -2.82 4.79 7.00
N ALA A 36 -3.11 5.65 6.03
CA ALA A 36 -4.31 5.54 5.21
C ALA A 36 -4.26 4.27 4.33
N ILE A 37 -3.11 3.98 3.71
CA ILE A 37 -2.92 2.75 2.93
C ILE A 37 -3.05 1.52 3.80
N MET A 38 -2.35 1.47 4.94
CA MET A 38 -2.42 0.36 5.91
C MET A 38 -3.87 0.07 6.33
N ARG A 39 -4.65 1.12 6.60
CA ARG A 39 -6.07 0.97 6.96
C ARG A 39 -6.95 0.49 5.80
N GLN A 40 -6.60 0.80 4.55
CA GLN A 40 -7.34 0.29 3.38
C GLN A 40 -7.14 -1.20 3.14
N ILE A 41 -5.99 -1.74 3.54
CA ILE A 41 -5.61 -3.14 3.32
C ILE A 41 -5.67 -3.98 4.59
N ASP A 42 -6.18 -3.41 5.68
CA ASP A 42 -6.25 -4.01 7.01
C ASP A 42 -4.89 -4.58 7.49
N LEU A 43 -3.82 -3.80 7.29
CA LEU A 43 -2.46 -4.17 7.71
C LEU A 43 -2.09 -3.41 8.97
N THR A 44 -1.67 -4.14 10.00
CA THR A 44 -1.16 -3.58 11.25
C THR A 44 0.28 -3.09 11.11
N LEU A 45 0.74 -2.29 12.07
CA LEU A 45 2.12 -1.80 12.06
C LEU A 45 3.10 -2.95 12.31
N GLU A 46 2.72 -3.88 13.16
CA GLU A 46 3.48 -5.07 13.51
C GLU A 46 3.69 -5.95 12.27
N GLU A 47 2.63 -6.25 11.52
CA GLU A 47 2.73 -7.02 10.27
C GLU A 47 3.59 -6.30 9.24
N LEU A 48 3.46 -4.97 9.12
CA LEU A 48 4.31 -4.19 8.21
C LEU A 48 5.80 -4.31 8.61
N ILE A 49 6.12 -4.24 9.90
CA ILE A 49 7.49 -4.37 10.39
C ILE A 49 8.04 -5.78 10.12
N GLU A 50 7.23 -6.83 10.30
CA GLU A 50 7.65 -8.20 9.97
C GLU A 50 7.93 -8.37 8.48
N LEU A 51 7.17 -7.72 7.58
CA LEU A 51 7.39 -7.78 6.13
C LEU A 51 8.64 -7.01 5.65
N LEU A 52 9.21 -6.13 6.48
CA LEU A 52 10.41 -5.35 6.16
C LEU A 52 11.70 -6.03 6.65
N LYS A 53 11.60 -7.16 7.34
CA LYS A 53 12.75 -8.00 7.74
C LYS A 53 13.19 -8.88 6.58
#